data_AF-A0A7X9SY43-F1
#
_entry.id   AF-A0A7X9SY43-F1
#
_cell.length_a   1.000
_cell.length_b   1.000
_cell.length_c   1.000
_cell.angle_alpha   90.00
_cell.angle_beta   90.00
_cell.angle_gamma   90.00
#
_symmetry.space_group_name_H-M   'P 1'
#
loop_
_entity.id
_entity.type
_entity.pdbx_description
1 polymer ?
#
loop_
_entity_poly.entity_id
_entity_poly.type
_entity_poly.pdbx_seq_one_letter_code
_entity_poly.pdbx_strand_id
1 'polypeptide(L)'
;MSTETQFSSVYEFVDGFLVMMYPTTQVRADDVRWTSRWWAHPEAVMRLTALWMRYEQLRQAEPATYIETFLRGHGDYHMARLMAPEGVFDDCRRTDMPSLPLKSDPVNGEKEK
;
A
#
# COMPACT_ATOMS: atom_id res chain seq x y z
N MET A 1 -12.79 15.60 -19.77
CA MET A 1 -11.55 15.08 -19.16
C MET A 1 -11.63 13.57 -19.25
N SER A 2 -10.63 12.90 -19.82
CA SER A 2 -10.64 11.43 -19.93
C SER A 2 -10.59 10.82 -18.53
N THR A 3 -11.53 9.91 -18.24
CA THR A 3 -11.60 9.15 -16.98
C THR A 3 -10.74 7.89 -17.02
N GLU A 4 -9.95 7.71 -18.07
CA GLU A 4 -9.15 6.51 -18.28
C GLU A 4 -7.95 6.53 -17.32
N THR A 5 -7.88 5.51 -16.48
CA THR A 5 -6.72 5.25 -15.62
C THR A 5 -5.66 4.51 -16.42
N GLN A 6 -4.38 4.77 -16.13
CA GLN A 6 -3.27 4.02 -16.73
C GLN A 6 -3.26 2.57 -16.24
N PHE A 7 -3.56 2.36 -14.96
CA PHE A 7 -3.74 1.05 -14.35
C PHE A 7 -5.21 0.81 -14.06
N SER A 8 -5.72 -0.36 -14.40
CA SER A 8 -7.13 -0.72 -14.23
C SER A 8 -7.51 -1.10 -12.80
N SER A 9 -6.52 -1.41 -11.96
CA SER A 9 -6.71 -1.80 -10.56
C SER A 9 -5.49 -1.48 -9.72
N VAL A 10 -5.67 -1.50 -8.39
CA VAL A 10 -4.57 -1.44 -7.42
C VAL A 10 -3.55 -2.56 -7.63
N TYR A 11 -3.98 -3.75 -8.06
CA TYR A 11 -3.09 -4.88 -8.30
C TYR A 11 -2.14 -4.61 -9.46
N GLU A 12 -2.69 -4.12 -10.58
CA GLU A 12 -1.89 -3.76 -11.75
C GLU A 12 -0.95 -2.58 -11.46
N PHE A 13 -1.41 -1.61 -10.67
CA PHE A 13 -0.56 -0.51 -10.21
C PHE A 13 0.61 -0.99 -9.35
N VAL A 14 0.34 -1.92 -8.41
CA VAL A 14 1.39 -2.45 -7.54
C VAL A 14 2.41 -3.24 -8.34
N ASP A 15 1.94 -4.16 -9.20
CA ASP A 15 2.82 -5.04 -9.98
C ASP A 15 3.56 -4.30 -11.10
N GLY A 16 2.90 -3.35 -11.76
CA GLY A 16 3.44 -2.64 -12.93
C GLY A 16 4.25 -1.39 -12.61
N PHE A 17 4.08 -0.80 -11.43
CA PHE A 17 4.76 0.44 -11.06
C PHE A 17 5.37 0.38 -9.65
N LEU A 18 4.56 0.12 -8.64
CA LEU A 18 4.99 0.38 -7.25
C LEU A 18 6.17 -0.48 -6.82
N VAL A 19 6.12 -1.80 -7.03
CA VAL A 19 7.22 -2.69 -6.62
C VAL A 19 8.51 -2.44 -7.40
N MET A 20 8.40 -1.93 -8.63
CA MET A 20 9.54 -1.55 -9.45
C MET A 20 10.17 -0.23 -8.99
N MET A 21 9.36 0.68 -8.46
CA MET A 21 9.80 1.99 -7.96
C MET A 21 10.42 1.93 -6.56
N TYR A 22 10.07 0.93 -5.76
CA TYR A 22 10.64 0.69 -4.43
C TYR A 22 11.42 -0.64 -4.38
N PRO A 23 12.51 -0.77 -5.18
CA PRO A 23 13.24 -2.02 -5.30
C PRO A 23 14.11 -2.28 -4.06
N THR A 24 14.55 -3.53 -3.94
CA THR A 24 15.63 -3.92 -3.03
C THR A 24 16.75 -4.62 -3.78
N THR A 25 17.88 -4.85 -3.10
CA THR A 25 19.01 -5.62 -3.62
C THR A 25 19.07 -6.97 -2.93
N GLN A 26 19.73 -7.95 -3.57
CA GLN A 26 19.89 -9.29 -2.99
C GLN A 26 20.49 -9.25 -1.57
N VAL A 27 21.43 -8.32 -1.32
CA VAL A 27 22.10 -8.15 -0.03
C VAL A 27 21.14 -7.67 1.05
N ARG A 28 20.08 -6.93 0.69
CA ARG A 28 19.10 -6.35 1.62
C ARG A 28 17.73 -7.01 1.53
N ALA A 29 17.59 -8.07 0.74
CA ALA A 29 16.30 -8.74 0.52
C ALA A 29 15.71 -9.23 1.86
N ASP A 30 16.56 -9.73 2.75
CA ASP A 30 16.17 -10.19 4.09
C ASP A 30 15.90 -9.05 5.09
N ASP A 31 16.15 -7.79 4.74
CA ASP A 31 15.87 -6.62 5.59
C ASP A 31 14.59 -5.90 5.15
N VAL A 32 14.10 -6.17 3.94
CA VAL A 32 12.89 -5.55 3.43
C VAL A 32 11.69 -6.10 4.15
N ARG A 33 10.85 -5.18 4.64
CA ARG A 33 9.60 -5.47 5.32
C ARG A 33 8.46 -5.38 4.33
N TRP A 34 8.51 -6.24 3.32
CA TRP A 34 7.48 -6.40 2.32
C TRP A 34 7.00 -7.84 2.33
N THR A 35 5.70 -8.03 2.41
CA THR A 35 5.07 -9.35 2.24
C THR A 35 4.62 -9.49 0.79
N SER A 36 5.02 -10.59 0.15
CA SER A 36 4.61 -10.88 -1.23
C SER A 36 3.11 -11.05 -1.37
N ARG A 37 2.40 -11.36 -0.27
CA ARG A 37 0.92 -11.47 -0.21
C ARG A 37 0.27 -10.24 0.39
N TRP A 38 0.74 -9.04 0.04
CA TRP A 38 0.21 -7.78 0.55
C TRP A 38 -1.33 -7.67 0.45
N TRP A 39 -1.93 -8.28 -0.57
CA TRP A 39 -3.38 -8.28 -0.80
C TRP A 39 -4.17 -9.06 0.25
N ALA A 40 -3.52 -9.91 1.04
CA ALA A 40 -4.15 -10.63 2.15
C ALA A 40 -4.40 -9.73 3.38
N HIS A 41 -3.84 -8.51 3.39
CA HIS A 41 -3.95 -7.57 4.51
C HIS A 41 -4.85 -6.38 4.12
N PRO A 42 -6.05 -6.24 4.70
CA PRO A 42 -6.98 -5.16 4.36
C PRO A 42 -6.41 -3.75 4.54
N GLU A 43 -5.58 -3.53 5.57
CA GLU A 43 -4.90 -2.25 5.77
C GLU A 43 -4.02 -1.88 4.58
N ALA A 44 -3.27 -2.86 4.05
CA ALA A 44 -2.39 -2.64 2.91
C ALA A 44 -3.17 -2.40 1.63
N VAL A 45 -4.20 -3.20 1.36
CA VAL A 45 -5.09 -2.99 0.22
C VAL A 45 -5.65 -1.57 0.24
N MET A 46 -6.11 -1.09 1.40
CA MET A 46 -6.64 0.26 1.54
C MET A 46 -5.59 1.35 1.26
N ARG A 47 -4.39 1.25 1.86
CA ARG A 47 -3.30 2.22 1.63
C ARG A 47 -2.84 2.24 0.19
N LEU A 48 -2.65 1.08 -0.42
CA LEU A 48 -2.18 0.94 -1.80
C LEU A 48 -3.25 1.41 -2.80
N THR A 49 -4.52 1.18 -2.51
CA THR A 49 -5.64 1.70 -3.31
C THR A 49 -5.67 3.23 -3.28
N ALA A 50 -5.47 3.83 -2.10
CA ALA A 50 -5.38 5.29 -1.97
C ALA A 50 -4.19 5.86 -2.76
N LEU A 51 -3.02 5.19 -2.73
CA LEU A 51 -1.87 5.57 -3.55
C LEU A 51 -2.17 5.48 -5.04
N TRP A 52 -2.77 4.39 -5.51
CA TRP A 52 -3.14 4.21 -6.92
C TRP A 52 -4.10 5.31 -7.39
N MET A 53 -5.18 5.57 -6.64
CA MET A 53 -6.14 6.62 -6.98
C MET A 53 -5.47 8.00 -7.04
N ARG A 54 -4.57 8.29 -6.09
CA ARG A 54 -3.84 9.56 -6.06
C ARG A 54 -2.85 9.68 -7.21
N TYR A 55 -2.18 8.59 -7.57
CA TYR A 55 -1.29 8.51 -8.73
C TYR A 55 -2.06 8.86 -10.02
N GLU A 56 -3.21 8.22 -10.26
CA GLU A 56 -4.02 8.47 -11.46
C GLU A 56 -4.57 9.90 -11.50
N GLN A 57 -5.01 10.41 -10.36
CA GLN A 57 -5.45 11.80 -10.25
C GLN A 57 -4.34 12.78 -10.61
N LEU A 58 -3.14 12.60 -10.05
CA LEU A 58 -2.00 13.47 -10.31
C LEU A 58 -1.54 13.34 -11.77
N ARG A 59 -1.55 12.14 -12.35
CA ARG A 59 -1.22 11.90 -13.76
C ARG A 59 -2.09 12.75 -14.70
N GLN A 60 -3.37 12.91 -14.38
CA GLN A 60 -4.29 13.74 -15.15
C GLN A 60 -4.14 15.23 -14.85
N ALA A 61 -3.93 15.61 -13.59
CA ALA A 61 -3.84 17.01 -13.17
C ALA A 61 -2.51 17.68 -13.55
N GLU A 62 -1.40 16.93 -13.50
CA GLU A 62 -0.04 17.44 -13.65
C GLU A 62 0.82 16.55 -14.59
N PRO A 63 0.43 16.34 -15.87
CA PRO A 63 1.01 15.29 -16.71
C PRO A 63 2.53 15.32 -16.88
N ALA A 64 3.15 16.50 -16.74
CA ALA A 64 4.60 16.66 -16.87
C ALA A 64 5.38 16.37 -15.58
N THR A 65 4.76 16.48 -14.39
CA THR A 65 5.45 16.51 -13.09
C THR A 65 4.84 15.62 -12.02
N TYR A 66 3.74 14.94 -12.33
CA TYR A 66 2.96 14.17 -11.37
C TYR A 66 3.77 13.16 -10.53
N ILE A 67 4.83 12.57 -11.10
CA ILE A 67 5.70 11.63 -10.37
C ILE A 67 6.40 12.30 -9.20
N GLU A 68 6.89 13.53 -9.37
CA GLU A 68 7.58 14.27 -8.30
C GLU A 68 6.63 14.54 -7.14
N THR A 69 5.43 15.05 -7.45
CA THR A 69 4.39 15.32 -6.46
C THR A 69 3.86 14.04 -5.82
N PHE A 70 3.72 12.96 -6.59
CA PHE A 70 3.32 11.66 -6.08
C PHE A 70 4.33 11.12 -5.07
N LEU A 71 5.62 11.05 -5.43
CA LEU A 71 6.66 10.51 -4.55
C LEU A 71 6.79 11.34 -3.27
N ARG A 72 6.96 12.67 -3.41
CA ARG A 72 7.14 13.60 -2.30
C ARG A 72 5.95 13.61 -1.35
N GLY A 73 4.74 13.67 -1.90
CA GLY A 73 3.52 13.92 -1.12
C GLY A 73 2.86 12.66 -0.58
N HIS A 74 3.06 11.51 -1.24
CA HIS A 74 2.20 10.34 -1.02
C HIS A 74 2.98 9.03 -1.00
N GLY A 75 3.69 8.71 -2.09
CA GLY A 75 4.37 7.43 -2.28
C GLY A 75 5.31 7.13 -1.11
N ASP A 76 6.27 8.02 -0.86
CA ASP A 76 7.31 7.78 0.14
C ASP A 76 6.73 7.70 1.56
N TYR A 77 5.72 8.52 1.87
CA TYR A 77 5.03 8.49 3.16
C TYR A 77 4.36 7.13 3.42
N HIS A 78 3.55 6.66 2.47
CA HIS A 78 2.82 5.40 2.65
C HIS A 78 3.74 4.18 2.60
N MET A 79 4.76 4.20 1.74
CA MET A 79 5.74 3.11 1.65
C MET A 79 6.60 3.00 2.90
N ALA A 80 7.03 4.13 3.48
CA ALA A 80 7.71 4.13 4.77
C ALA A 80 6.83 3.55 5.89
N ARG A 81 5.52 3.81 5.86
CA ARG A 81 4.58 3.26 6.86
C ARG A 81 4.33 1.78 6.69
N LEU A 82 4.17 1.31 5.44
CA LEU A 82 3.96 -0.11 5.12
C LEU A 82 5.18 -0.94 5.50
N MET A 83 6.39 -0.44 5.20
CA MET A 83 7.65 -1.14 5.47
C MET A 83 8.28 -0.76 6.83
N ALA A 84 7.48 -0.21 7.75
CA ALA A 84 7.94 0.13 9.09
C ALA A 84 8.24 -1.16 9.91
N PRO A 85 9.19 -1.11 10.86
CA PRO A 85 9.40 -2.19 11.81
C PRO A 85 8.15 -2.44 12.65
N GLU A 86 7.99 -3.68 13.13
CA GLU A 86 6.92 -4.09 14.06
C GLU A 86 5.50 -3.88 13.49
N GLY A 87 5.38 -3.78 12.16
CA GLY A 87 4.11 -3.73 11.45
C GLY A 87 3.73 -5.08 10.84
N VAL A 88 2.49 -5.18 10.34
CA VAL A 88 1.95 -6.41 9.71
C VAL A 88 2.88 -6.95 8.62
N PHE A 89 3.50 -6.07 7.83
CA PHE A 89 4.42 -6.49 6.77
C PHE A 89 5.75 -7.02 7.31
N ASP A 90 6.23 -6.49 8.43
CA ASP A 90 7.44 -7.00 9.10
C ASP A 90 7.20 -8.44 9.61
N ASP A 91 6.03 -8.65 10.23
CA ASP A 91 5.60 -9.95 10.74
C ASP A 91 5.36 -10.97 9.61
N CYS A 92 4.78 -10.51 8.50
CA CYS A 92 4.32 -11.37 7.40
C CYS A 92 5.33 -11.56 6.27
N ARG A 93 6.50 -10.90 6.29
CA ARG A 93 7.48 -10.95 5.18
C ARG A 93 8.03 -12.35 4.87
N ARG A 94 8.05 -13.26 5.87
CA ARG A 94 8.51 -14.65 5.71
C ARG A 94 7.38 -15.67 5.70
N THR A 95 6.39 -15.47 6.55
CA THR A 95 5.22 -16.33 6.68
C THR A 95 4.02 -15.44 6.92
N ASP A 96 3.14 -15.43 5.93
CA ASP A 96 1.94 -14.62 5.94
C ASP A 96 0.96 -15.07 7.03
N MET A 97 0.46 -14.10 7.80
CA MET A 97 -0.47 -14.30 8.89
C MET A 97 -1.67 -13.36 8.69
N PRO A 98 -2.92 -13.85 8.78
CA PRO A 98 -4.08 -12.99 8.66
C PRO A 98 -4.07 -11.88 9.71
N SER A 99 -4.27 -10.63 9.27
CA SER A 99 -4.40 -9.51 10.20
C SER A 99 -5.72 -9.61 10.96
N LEU A 100 -5.67 -9.43 12.28
CA LEU A 100 -6.86 -9.35 13.12
C LEU A 100 -7.28 -7.88 13.28
N PRO A 101 -8.58 -7.55 13.17
CA PRO A 101 -9.07 -6.22 13.49
C PRO A 101 -8.70 -5.82 14.93
N LEU A 102 -8.47 -4.52 15.14
CA LEU A 102 -8.30 -4.01 16.50
C LEU A 102 -9.56 -4.27 17.32
N LYS A 103 -9.37 -4.64 18.59
CA LYS A 103 -10.49 -4.83 19.52
C LYS A 103 -11.22 -3.50 19.69
N SER A 104 -12.53 -3.52 19.50
CA SER A 104 -13.42 -2.40 19.79
C SER A 104 -14.66 -2.92 20.46
N ASP A 105 -15.01 -2.36 21.60
CA ASP A 105 -16.31 -2.61 22.22
C ASP A 105 -17.41 -1.88 21.41
N PRO A 106 -18.62 -2.45 21.31
CA PRO A 106 -19.73 -1.76 20.68
C PRO A 106 -20.14 -0.53 21.49
N VAL A 107 -20.42 0.57 20.79
CA VAL A 107 -20.76 1.88 21.39
C VAL A 107 -21.98 1.82 22.33
N ASN A 108 -22.86 0.82 22.17
CA ASN A 108 -24.10 0.69 22.95
C ASN A 108 -24.23 -0.64 23.72
N GLY A 109 -23.14 -1.30 24.10
CA GLY A 109 -23.19 -2.39 25.10
C GLY A 109 -24.05 -3.61 24.77
N GLU A 110 -24.51 -3.75 23.52
CA GLU A 110 -25.16 -4.97 23.06
C GLU A 110 -24.09 -6.06 22.96
N LYS A 111 -23.91 -6.78 24.07
CA LYS A 111 -23.27 -8.09 24.05
C LYS A 111 -24.15 -8.97 23.18
N GLU A 112 -23.71 -9.22 21.95
CA GLU A 112 -24.34 -10.25 21.11
C GLU A 112 -24.36 -11.57 21.89
N LYS A 113 -25.54 -12.19 21.84
CA LYS A 113 -25.93 -13.37 22.59
C LYS A 113 -25.48 -14.64 21.88
#